data_AF-A0AAW6IZR9-F1
#
_entry.id   AF-A0AAW6IZR9-F1
#
_cell.length_a   1.000
_cell.length_b   1.000
_cell.length_c   1.000
_cell.angle_alpha   90.00
_cell.angle_beta   90.00
_cell.angle_gamma   90.00
#
_symmetry.space_group_name_H-M   'P 1'
#
loop_
_entity.id
_entity.type
_entity.pdbx_description
1 polymer ?
#
loop_
_entity_poly.entity_id
_entity_poly.type
_entity_poly.pdbx_seq_one_letter_code
_entity_poly.pdbx_strand_id
1 'polypeptide(L)'
;MSDEILNELQALRDELNVLRTIQNNNDEKDFLRIKSTIEDSLVNSVEIENKLIEVTNRIKATELFNVLISINNPESRALGFKFTDVVKVKAVDILTREITSEKARNRFSSVLKKVLNNPIASVLIESNPVAGVISNVVNFASDFLDTELSDNGLFQKTKIITKDVIKEERIEEFNESLSKHIELFSGLNASSIKLDLKVESLMEKAKILNASFIGINQKLRSKLSLPLSGGYSSELQQRLSLTNDEYGFKKYSNLLSDREVIEAYNISLFLESEKNAVNELVDNYSKVLKGFLEDYKGILENTKGSIEEIDDELVDNVIAKIENYENDMFKVHNDKVLLRDLETTKIIAEKNMFH
;
A
#
# COMPACT_ATOMS: atom_id res chain seq x y z
N MET A 1 62.05 51.75 -27.01
CA MET A 1 60.65 51.42 -26.69
C MET A 1 60.15 52.58 -25.85
N SER A 2 59.13 53.34 -26.27
CA SER A 2 58.71 54.56 -25.56
C SER A 2 57.95 54.21 -24.28
N ASP A 3 58.06 55.07 -23.25
CA ASP A 3 57.36 54.90 -21.97
C ASP A 3 55.82 54.81 -22.14
N GLU A 4 55.30 55.38 -23.21
CA GLU A 4 53.88 55.31 -23.59
C GLU A 4 53.45 53.88 -23.94
N ILE A 5 54.28 53.14 -24.70
CA ILE A 5 54.04 51.71 -25.00
C ILE A 5 54.12 50.87 -23.71
N LEU A 6 55.04 51.22 -22.79
CA LEU A 6 55.18 50.51 -21.53
C LEU A 6 53.95 50.70 -20.63
N ASN A 7 53.42 51.93 -20.56
CA ASN A 7 52.23 52.26 -19.79
C ASN A 7 50.97 51.62 -20.37
N GLU A 8 50.82 51.60 -21.70
CA GLU A 8 49.70 50.95 -22.36
C GLU A 8 49.73 49.42 -22.16
N LEU A 9 50.92 48.80 -22.25
CA LEU A 9 51.10 47.37 -21.93
C LEU A 9 50.76 47.05 -20.47
N GLN A 10 51.10 47.94 -19.53
CA GLN A 10 50.77 47.75 -18.12
C GLN A 10 49.24 47.86 -17.89
N ALA A 11 48.59 48.85 -18.49
CA ALA A 11 47.13 49.03 -18.40
C ALA A 11 46.36 47.82 -18.99
N LEU A 12 46.78 47.32 -20.16
CA LEU A 12 46.20 46.12 -20.77
C LEU A 12 46.41 44.87 -19.91
N ARG A 13 47.56 44.76 -19.24
CA ARG A 13 47.84 43.65 -18.31
C ARG A 13 46.92 43.71 -17.09
N ASP A 14 46.71 44.90 -16.55
CA ASP A 14 45.83 45.10 -15.39
C ASP A 14 44.36 44.84 -15.75
N GLU A 15 43.89 45.30 -16.91
CA GLU A 15 42.55 44.99 -17.43
C GLU A 15 42.36 43.48 -17.66
N LEU A 16 43.35 42.82 -18.25
CA LEU A 16 43.32 41.38 -18.48
C LEU A 16 43.29 40.58 -17.16
N ASN A 17 43.98 41.06 -16.12
CA ASN A 17 43.91 40.46 -14.78
C ASN A 17 42.51 40.64 -14.14
N VAL A 18 41.88 41.80 -14.31
CA VAL A 18 40.51 42.05 -13.84
C VAL A 18 39.53 41.12 -14.54
N LEU A 19 39.60 41.02 -15.87
CA LEU A 19 38.74 40.12 -16.65
C LEU A 19 38.94 38.65 -16.26
N ARG A 20 40.19 38.20 -16.07
CA ARG A 20 40.50 36.85 -15.56
C ARG A 20 39.88 36.60 -14.19
N THR A 21 39.94 37.58 -13.30
CA THR A 21 39.35 37.47 -11.95
C THR A 21 37.83 37.33 -12.03
N ILE A 22 37.17 38.16 -12.85
CA ILE A 22 35.71 38.09 -13.07
C ILE A 22 35.31 36.74 -13.66
N GLN A 23 36.01 36.28 -14.70
CA GLN A 23 35.75 34.98 -15.32
C GLN A 23 35.93 33.84 -14.32
N ASN A 24 37.04 33.81 -13.58
CA ASN A 24 37.29 32.79 -12.57
C ASN A 24 36.21 32.75 -11.48
N ASN A 25 35.70 33.91 -11.05
CA ASN A 25 34.60 33.99 -10.08
C ASN A 25 33.27 33.47 -10.64
N ASN A 26 32.98 33.70 -11.92
CA ASN A 26 31.79 33.16 -12.57
C ASN A 26 31.90 31.64 -12.73
N ASP A 27 33.05 31.17 -13.20
CA ASP A 27 33.32 29.73 -13.36
C ASP A 27 33.26 29.01 -12.00
N GLU A 28 33.73 29.64 -10.92
CA GLU A 28 33.60 29.11 -9.56
C GLU A 28 32.13 28.92 -9.16
N LYS A 29 31.27 29.92 -9.40
CA LYS A 29 29.84 29.83 -9.08
C LYS A 29 29.17 28.71 -9.87
N ASP A 30 29.44 28.60 -11.16
CA ASP A 30 28.87 27.55 -12.01
C ASP A 30 29.37 26.16 -11.59
N PHE A 31 30.66 26.04 -11.26
CA PHE A 31 31.24 24.81 -10.75
C PHE A 31 30.60 24.39 -9.43
N LEU A 32 30.46 25.32 -8.47
CA LEU A 32 29.84 25.03 -7.18
C LEU A 32 28.39 24.57 -7.34
N ARG A 33 27.62 25.21 -8.24
CA ARG A 33 26.25 24.78 -8.57
C ARG A 33 26.22 23.35 -9.11
N ILE A 34 27.05 23.04 -10.11
CA ILE A 34 27.11 21.70 -10.71
C ILE A 34 27.50 20.66 -9.66
N LYS A 35 28.55 20.94 -8.89
CA LYS A 35 29.03 20.08 -7.82
C LYS A 35 27.95 19.80 -6.79
N SER A 36 27.29 20.84 -6.25
CA SER A 36 26.25 20.66 -5.25
C SER A 36 25.08 19.83 -5.79
N THR A 37 24.64 20.09 -7.02
CA THR A 37 23.55 19.31 -7.63
C THR A 37 23.89 17.83 -7.78
N ILE A 38 25.13 17.52 -8.19
CA ILE A 38 25.58 16.12 -8.30
C ILE A 38 25.67 15.46 -6.92
N GLU A 39 26.26 16.14 -5.93
CA GLU A 39 26.40 15.63 -4.56
C GLU A 39 25.02 15.39 -3.92
N ASP A 40 24.11 16.36 -4.00
CA ASP A 40 22.76 16.27 -3.47
C ASP A 40 21.98 15.13 -4.14
N SER A 41 22.10 14.96 -5.45
CA SER A 41 21.42 13.88 -6.18
C SER A 41 21.94 12.49 -5.81
N LEU A 42 23.24 12.34 -5.53
CA LEU A 42 23.80 11.08 -5.04
C LEU A 42 23.32 10.75 -3.62
N VAL A 43 23.20 11.75 -2.74
CA VAL A 43 22.59 11.57 -1.40
C VAL A 43 21.10 11.21 -1.53
N ASN A 44 20.35 11.96 -2.34
CA ASN A 44 18.94 11.71 -2.61
C ASN A 44 18.70 10.33 -3.22
N SER A 45 19.65 9.79 -4.01
CA SER A 45 19.51 8.46 -4.59
C SER A 45 19.37 7.36 -3.52
N VAL A 46 20.14 7.46 -2.44
CA VAL A 46 20.06 6.51 -1.31
C VAL A 46 18.72 6.66 -0.59
N GLU A 47 18.23 7.89 -0.43
CA GLU A 47 16.94 8.14 0.17
C GLU A 47 15.78 7.55 -0.67
N ILE A 48 15.81 7.77 -1.99
CA ILE A 48 14.83 7.23 -2.93
C ILE A 48 14.79 5.70 -2.84
N GLU A 49 15.94 5.05 -2.89
CA GLU A 49 16.05 3.59 -2.81
C GLU A 49 15.44 3.06 -1.51
N ASN A 50 15.81 3.65 -0.37
CA ASN A 50 15.28 3.27 0.93
C ASN A 50 13.75 3.46 1.01
N LYS A 51 13.22 4.57 0.49
CA LYS A 51 11.78 4.83 0.44
C LYS A 51 11.03 3.85 -0.45
N LEU A 52 11.59 3.50 -1.60
CA LEU A 52 11.01 2.50 -2.51
C LEU A 52 10.95 1.11 -1.86
N ILE A 53 12.01 0.72 -1.15
CA ILE A 53 12.04 -0.53 -0.37
C ILE A 53 10.99 -0.47 0.74
N GLU A 54 10.94 0.63 1.50
CA GLU A 54 10.00 0.82 2.60
C GLU A 54 8.55 0.75 2.13
N VAL A 55 8.15 1.51 1.11
CA VAL A 55 6.77 1.52 0.61
C VAL A 55 6.38 0.17 0.02
N THR A 56 7.30 -0.50 -0.69
CA THR A 56 7.07 -1.85 -1.25
C THR A 56 6.88 -2.88 -0.13
N ASN A 57 7.60 -2.75 0.97
CA ASN A 57 7.45 -3.65 2.12
C ASN A 57 6.17 -3.35 2.91
N ARG A 58 5.79 -2.07 3.08
CA ARG A 58 4.53 -1.69 3.72
C ARG A 58 3.31 -2.22 2.96
N ILE A 59 3.36 -2.15 1.62
CA ILE A 59 2.34 -2.78 0.76
C ILE A 59 2.20 -4.28 1.04
N LYS A 60 3.28 -4.95 1.45
CA LYS A 60 3.32 -6.40 1.67
C LYS A 60 2.96 -6.86 3.08
N ALA A 61 2.83 -5.97 4.07
CA ALA A 61 2.85 -6.36 5.48
C ALA A 61 1.52 -6.18 6.22
N THR A 62 1.15 -6.96 7.25
CA THR A 62 1.06 -8.44 7.40
C THR A 62 0.34 -8.82 8.70
N GLU A 63 0.11 -7.91 9.66
CA GLU A 63 -0.56 -8.27 10.93
C GLU A 63 -1.99 -7.74 11.04
N LEU A 64 -2.21 -6.43 10.84
CA LEU A 64 -3.58 -5.88 10.80
C LEU A 64 -4.41 -6.57 9.71
N PHE A 65 -3.81 -6.80 8.53
CA PHE A 65 -4.46 -7.53 7.45
C PHE A 65 -4.87 -8.94 7.85
N ASN A 66 -4.12 -9.66 8.69
CA ASN A 66 -4.56 -10.98 9.17
C ASN A 66 -5.81 -10.87 10.06
N VAL A 67 -5.89 -9.83 10.90
CA VAL A 67 -7.07 -9.55 11.71
C VAL A 67 -8.26 -9.23 10.80
N LEU A 68 -8.08 -8.34 9.81
CA LEU A 68 -9.14 -7.96 8.87
C LEU A 68 -9.58 -9.12 7.98
N ILE A 69 -8.66 -9.95 7.48
CA ILE A 69 -8.93 -11.20 6.75
C ILE A 69 -9.74 -12.16 7.64
N SER A 70 -9.37 -12.28 8.92
CA SER A 70 -10.10 -13.12 9.86
C SER A 70 -11.53 -12.64 10.04
N ILE A 71 -11.77 -11.33 10.08
CA ILE A 71 -13.11 -10.75 10.23
C ILE A 71 -13.93 -10.89 8.94
N ASN A 72 -13.29 -10.76 7.78
CA ASN A 72 -13.93 -10.99 6.49
C ASN A 72 -14.27 -12.47 6.23
N ASN A 73 -13.72 -13.39 7.05
CA ASN A 73 -13.98 -14.82 6.94
C ASN A 73 -15.26 -15.19 7.72
N PRO A 74 -16.34 -15.65 7.05
CA PRO A 74 -17.59 -16.00 7.72
C PRO A 74 -17.49 -17.24 8.63
N GLU A 75 -16.42 -18.03 8.50
CA GLU A 75 -16.14 -19.17 9.39
C GLU A 75 -15.35 -18.78 10.64
N SER A 76 -14.84 -17.55 10.67
CA SER A 76 -14.14 -17.01 11.83
C SER A 76 -15.13 -16.67 12.93
N ARG A 77 -14.65 -16.72 14.19
CA ARG A 77 -15.36 -16.20 15.36
C ARG A 77 -14.84 -14.84 15.81
N ALA A 78 -14.13 -14.13 14.93
CA ALA A 78 -13.53 -12.84 15.24
C ALA A 78 -14.56 -11.78 15.69
N LEU A 79 -15.83 -11.92 15.30
CA LEU A 79 -16.95 -11.05 15.70
C LEU A 79 -17.89 -11.71 16.74
N GLY A 80 -17.49 -12.83 17.35
CA GLY A 80 -18.27 -13.55 18.36
C GLY A 80 -19.12 -14.70 17.82
N PHE A 81 -19.41 -14.72 16.52
CA PHE A 81 -20.24 -15.76 15.89
C PHE A 81 -19.58 -16.29 14.60
N LYS A 82 -20.07 -17.43 14.10
CA LYS A 82 -19.80 -17.89 12.73
C LYS A 82 -21.04 -17.72 11.89
N PHE A 83 -20.90 -17.21 10.68
CA PHE A 83 -22.04 -17.01 9.79
C PHE A 83 -22.73 -18.34 9.46
N THR A 84 -22.00 -19.43 9.27
CA THR A 84 -22.59 -20.75 9.05
C THR A 84 -23.37 -21.30 10.24
N ASP A 85 -22.97 -20.96 11.47
CA ASP A 85 -23.74 -21.32 12.67
C ASP A 85 -25.09 -20.57 12.66
N VAL A 86 -25.08 -19.27 12.35
CA VAL A 86 -26.31 -18.44 12.23
C VAL A 86 -27.21 -18.97 11.12
N VAL A 87 -26.66 -19.17 9.92
CA VAL A 87 -27.36 -19.73 8.75
C VAL A 87 -28.02 -21.04 9.11
N LYS A 88 -27.30 -21.94 9.79
CA LYS A 88 -27.84 -23.24 10.18
C LYS A 88 -29.00 -23.10 11.17
N VAL A 89 -28.86 -22.23 12.19
CA VAL A 89 -29.91 -21.99 13.18
C VAL A 89 -31.16 -21.41 12.52
N LYS A 90 -31.02 -20.35 11.71
CA LYS A 90 -32.14 -19.71 11.00
C LYS A 90 -32.78 -20.66 9.99
N ALA A 91 -31.99 -21.44 9.26
CA ALA A 91 -32.51 -22.42 8.31
C ALA A 91 -33.34 -23.50 9.01
N VAL A 92 -32.88 -24.04 10.14
CA VAL A 92 -33.65 -25.02 10.91
C VAL A 92 -34.91 -24.38 11.49
N ASP A 93 -34.84 -23.16 12.03
CA ASP A 93 -35.99 -22.52 12.65
C ASP A 93 -37.08 -22.12 11.65
N ILE A 94 -36.69 -21.51 10.53
CA ILE A 94 -37.61 -20.94 9.53
C ILE A 94 -38.05 -22.01 8.53
N LEU A 95 -37.10 -22.72 7.91
CA LEU A 95 -37.41 -23.64 6.80
C LEU A 95 -38.05 -24.94 7.28
N THR A 96 -37.86 -25.35 8.55
CA THR A 96 -38.51 -26.56 9.10
C THR A 96 -39.70 -26.26 10.02
N ARG A 97 -40.16 -25.01 10.08
CA ARG A 97 -41.19 -24.56 11.04
C ARG A 97 -42.48 -25.38 10.99
N GLU A 98 -42.91 -25.77 9.79
CA GLU A 98 -44.14 -26.54 9.55
C GLU A 98 -43.92 -28.06 9.64
N ILE A 99 -42.69 -28.52 9.84
CA ILE A 99 -42.37 -29.93 10.05
C ILE A 99 -42.68 -30.31 11.50
N THR A 100 -43.77 -31.03 11.71
CA THR A 100 -44.22 -31.46 13.05
C THR A 100 -43.38 -32.60 13.64
N SER A 101 -42.69 -33.39 12.79
CA SER A 101 -41.83 -34.49 13.23
C SER A 101 -40.46 -33.99 13.70
N GLU A 102 -40.19 -34.13 15.00
CA GLU A 102 -38.88 -33.78 15.58
C GLU A 102 -37.73 -34.61 14.99
N LYS A 103 -37.98 -35.88 14.65
CA LYS A 103 -37.00 -36.72 13.95
C LYS A 103 -36.64 -36.15 12.56
N ALA A 104 -37.63 -35.64 11.83
CA ALA A 104 -37.42 -35.03 10.52
C ALA A 104 -36.62 -33.72 10.63
N ARG A 105 -36.94 -32.87 11.60
CA ARG A 105 -36.18 -31.64 11.89
C ARG A 105 -34.72 -31.94 12.27
N ASN A 106 -34.51 -32.95 13.11
CA ASN A 106 -33.18 -33.41 13.50
C ASN A 106 -32.37 -33.96 12.31
N ARG A 107 -33.02 -34.71 11.40
CA ARG A 107 -32.39 -35.16 10.16
C ARG A 107 -32.03 -34.01 9.24
N PHE A 108 -32.92 -33.04 9.04
CA PHE A 108 -32.63 -31.83 8.27
C PHE A 108 -31.39 -31.11 8.80
N SER A 109 -31.34 -30.83 10.10
CA SER A 109 -30.19 -30.19 10.76
C SER A 109 -28.88 -30.98 10.60
N SER A 110 -28.95 -32.30 10.68
CA SER A 110 -27.78 -33.20 10.50
C SER A 110 -27.25 -33.17 9.07
N VAL A 111 -28.14 -33.23 8.07
CA VAL A 111 -27.74 -33.20 6.66
C VAL A 111 -27.27 -31.82 6.25
N LEU A 112 -27.94 -30.74 6.69
CA LEU A 112 -27.49 -29.37 6.48
C LEU A 112 -26.07 -29.15 7.04
N LYS A 113 -25.78 -29.67 8.23
CA LYS A 113 -24.42 -29.66 8.78
C LYS A 113 -23.42 -30.36 7.85
N LYS A 114 -23.78 -31.47 7.20
CA LYS A 114 -22.90 -32.17 6.25
C LYS A 114 -22.70 -31.38 4.95
N VAL A 115 -23.73 -30.66 4.48
CA VAL A 115 -23.67 -29.80 3.29
C VAL A 115 -22.71 -28.63 3.53
N LEU A 116 -22.86 -27.93 4.66
CA LEU A 116 -22.01 -26.79 5.02
C LEU A 116 -20.56 -27.20 5.31
N ASN A 117 -20.32 -28.42 5.79
CA ASN A 117 -18.97 -28.96 6.03
C ASN A 117 -18.38 -29.73 4.84
N ASN A 118 -18.99 -29.65 3.65
CA ASN A 118 -18.49 -30.37 2.47
C ASN A 118 -17.28 -29.63 1.87
N PRO A 119 -16.14 -30.32 1.59
CA PRO A 119 -14.95 -29.71 0.98
C PRO A 119 -15.17 -29.03 -0.38
N ILE A 120 -16.18 -29.45 -1.15
CA ILE A 120 -16.54 -28.82 -2.43
C ILE A 120 -17.36 -27.55 -2.18
N ALA A 121 -18.23 -27.58 -1.16
CA ALA A 121 -18.94 -26.38 -0.72
C ALA A 121 -17.96 -25.36 -0.14
N SER A 122 -16.91 -25.78 0.59
CA SER A 122 -15.91 -24.85 1.13
C SER A 122 -15.15 -24.10 0.04
N VAL A 123 -14.87 -24.70 -1.12
CA VAL A 123 -14.23 -24.02 -2.27
C VAL A 123 -15.14 -22.95 -2.89
N LEU A 124 -16.46 -23.19 -2.94
CA LEU A 124 -17.42 -22.17 -3.41
C LEU A 124 -17.60 -21.05 -2.39
N ILE A 125 -17.48 -21.38 -1.10
CA ILE A 125 -17.55 -20.42 0.00
C ILE A 125 -16.27 -19.55 0.04
N GLU A 126 -15.12 -20.04 -0.40
CA GLU A 126 -13.90 -19.21 -0.47
C GLU A 126 -13.97 -18.08 -1.50
N SER A 127 -14.76 -18.21 -2.58
CA SER A 127 -14.85 -17.21 -3.66
C SER A 127 -16.00 -16.23 -3.52
N ASN A 128 -17.15 -16.65 -2.98
CA ASN A 128 -18.25 -15.78 -2.57
C ASN A 128 -18.96 -16.39 -1.36
N PRO A 129 -18.43 -16.17 -0.15
CA PRO A 129 -18.80 -16.96 1.02
C PRO A 129 -20.27 -16.90 1.38
N VAL A 130 -20.85 -15.71 1.30
CA VAL A 130 -22.20 -15.46 1.75
C VAL A 130 -23.22 -16.04 0.75
N ALA A 131 -23.07 -15.70 -0.54
CA ALA A 131 -23.99 -16.17 -1.57
C ALA A 131 -23.88 -17.69 -1.78
N GLY A 132 -22.67 -18.24 -1.69
CA GLY A 132 -22.42 -19.68 -1.79
C GLY A 132 -23.07 -20.47 -0.65
N VAL A 133 -22.93 -20.00 0.60
CA VAL A 133 -23.59 -20.60 1.77
C VAL A 133 -25.11 -20.57 1.60
N ILE A 134 -25.69 -19.42 1.30
CA ILE A 134 -27.16 -19.26 1.17
C ILE A 134 -27.71 -20.12 0.04
N SER A 135 -27.10 -20.07 -1.14
CA SER A 135 -27.55 -20.85 -2.30
C SER A 135 -27.51 -22.36 -2.01
N ASN A 136 -26.47 -22.86 -1.35
CA ASN A 136 -26.37 -24.26 -0.96
C ASN A 136 -27.46 -24.67 0.04
N VAL A 137 -27.80 -23.80 1.00
CA VAL A 137 -28.89 -24.05 1.96
C VAL A 137 -30.25 -24.06 1.26
N VAL A 138 -30.53 -23.09 0.39
CA VAL A 138 -31.80 -22.97 -0.34
C VAL A 138 -32.00 -24.15 -1.30
N ASN A 139 -30.96 -24.52 -2.06
CA ASN A 139 -31.01 -25.68 -2.95
C ASN A 139 -31.25 -26.97 -2.15
N PHE A 140 -30.51 -27.15 -1.05
CA PHE A 140 -30.67 -28.31 -0.18
C PHE A 140 -32.08 -28.38 0.42
N ALA A 141 -32.58 -27.26 0.94
CA ALA A 141 -33.91 -27.18 1.53
C ALA A 141 -35.00 -27.52 0.50
N SER A 142 -34.90 -26.96 -0.70
CA SER A 142 -35.86 -27.20 -1.79
C SER A 142 -35.93 -28.66 -2.23
N ASP A 143 -34.82 -29.40 -2.09
CA ASP A 143 -34.68 -30.81 -2.50
C ASP A 143 -34.67 -31.81 -1.32
N PHE A 144 -34.86 -31.35 -0.07
CA PHE A 144 -34.70 -32.21 1.11
C PHE A 144 -35.78 -33.31 1.18
N LEU A 145 -35.43 -34.57 0.95
CA LEU A 145 -36.37 -35.69 1.11
C LEU A 145 -36.14 -36.41 2.44
N ASP A 146 -37.11 -36.37 3.37
CA ASP A 146 -37.07 -37.26 4.53
C ASP A 146 -37.48 -38.68 4.11
N THR A 147 -36.65 -39.66 4.48
CA THR A 147 -36.92 -41.07 4.22
C THR A 147 -36.71 -41.87 5.49
N GLU A 148 -37.74 -42.58 5.93
CA GLU A 148 -37.66 -43.56 7.02
C GLU A 148 -37.57 -44.98 6.45
N LEU A 149 -36.69 -45.78 7.03
CA LEU A 149 -36.71 -47.23 6.86
C LEU A 149 -37.72 -47.79 7.86
N SER A 150 -38.72 -48.53 7.39
CA SER A 150 -39.64 -49.24 8.28
C SER A 150 -38.93 -50.44 8.92
N ASP A 151 -39.36 -50.85 10.11
CA ASP A 151 -38.84 -52.02 10.85
C ASP A 151 -38.98 -53.35 10.08
N ASN A 152 -39.67 -53.34 8.94
CA ASN A 152 -39.89 -54.51 8.08
C ASN A 152 -38.90 -54.57 6.89
N GLY A 153 -37.86 -53.73 6.85
CA GLY A 153 -36.84 -53.74 5.79
C GLY A 153 -37.32 -53.21 4.43
N LEU A 154 -38.57 -52.74 4.34
CA LEU A 154 -39.13 -52.09 3.16
C LEU A 154 -38.97 -50.56 3.30
N PHE A 155 -38.45 -49.93 2.25
CA PHE A 155 -38.40 -48.47 2.12
C PHE A 155 -39.81 -47.90 2.04
N GLN A 156 -40.43 -47.63 3.19
CA GLN A 156 -41.60 -46.77 3.22
C GLN A 156 -41.08 -45.34 3.09
N LYS A 157 -41.03 -44.84 1.85
CA LYS A 157 -40.95 -43.38 1.64
C LYS A 157 -42.21 -42.78 2.26
N THR A 158 -42.16 -42.44 3.55
CA THR A 158 -43.03 -41.41 4.11
C THR A 158 -42.59 -40.13 3.43
N LYS A 159 -43.14 -39.91 2.23
CA LYS A 159 -42.83 -38.78 1.38
C LYS A 159 -43.47 -37.57 2.05
N ILE A 160 -42.82 -37.02 3.08
CA ILE A 160 -43.00 -35.60 3.38
C ILE A 160 -42.37 -34.92 2.17
N ILE A 161 -43.20 -34.63 1.17
CA ILE A 161 -42.81 -33.81 0.03
C ILE A 161 -42.55 -32.44 0.64
N THR A 162 -41.30 -32.16 0.99
CA THR A 162 -40.87 -30.82 1.43
C THR A 162 -41.14 -29.75 0.39
N LYS A 163 -41.30 -30.10 -0.89
CA LYS A 163 -41.85 -29.20 -1.92
C LYS A 163 -43.21 -28.59 -1.55
N ASP A 164 -43.99 -29.24 -0.67
CA ASP A 164 -45.27 -28.75 -0.17
C ASP A 164 -45.15 -28.04 1.20
N VAL A 165 -43.95 -28.05 1.83
CA VAL A 165 -43.70 -27.58 3.22
C VAL A 165 -42.70 -26.40 3.27
N ILE A 166 -41.68 -26.39 2.41
CA ILE A 166 -40.72 -25.29 2.27
C ILE A 166 -41.18 -24.42 1.11
N LYS A 167 -42.07 -23.49 1.44
CA LYS A 167 -42.68 -22.53 0.51
C LYS A 167 -41.69 -21.42 0.16
N GLU A 168 -41.89 -20.77 -0.98
CA GLU A 168 -41.13 -19.60 -1.42
C GLU A 168 -41.11 -18.50 -0.34
N GLU A 169 -42.25 -18.26 0.32
CA GLU A 169 -42.39 -17.34 1.46
C GLU A 169 -41.40 -17.65 2.62
N ARG A 170 -41.05 -18.92 2.86
CA ARG A 170 -40.08 -19.31 3.91
C ARG A 170 -38.65 -19.08 3.47
N ILE A 171 -38.37 -19.24 2.18
CA ILE A 171 -37.07 -18.93 1.61
C ILE A 171 -36.86 -17.41 1.65
N GLU A 172 -37.89 -16.62 1.34
CA GLU A 172 -37.88 -15.16 1.49
C GLU A 172 -37.66 -14.76 2.95
N GLU A 173 -38.43 -15.30 3.89
CA GLU A 173 -38.26 -15.03 5.34
C GLU A 173 -36.85 -15.41 5.82
N PHE A 174 -36.32 -16.53 5.35
CA PHE A 174 -34.96 -16.98 5.65
C PHE A 174 -33.91 -15.99 5.11
N ASN A 175 -34.03 -15.57 3.85
CA ASN A 175 -33.12 -14.62 3.24
C ASN A 175 -33.19 -13.25 3.95
N GLU A 176 -34.38 -12.77 4.29
CA GLU A 176 -34.59 -11.53 5.03
C GLU A 176 -33.98 -11.60 6.44
N SER A 177 -34.09 -12.75 7.11
CA SER A 177 -33.48 -12.98 8.43
C SER A 177 -31.95 -12.90 8.44
N LEU A 178 -31.31 -13.06 7.28
CA LEU A 178 -29.86 -12.99 7.10
C LEU A 178 -29.38 -11.68 6.48
N SER A 179 -30.30 -10.78 6.08
CA SER A 179 -30.00 -9.55 5.34
C SER A 179 -28.86 -8.73 5.94
N LYS A 180 -28.90 -8.46 7.25
CA LYS A 180 -27.89 -7.67 7.95
C LYS A 180 -26.51 -8.34 7.97
N HIS A 181 -26.46 -9.66 8.16
CA HIS A 181 -25.20 -10.42 8.08
C HIS A 181 -24.64 -10.39 6.66
N ILE A 182 -25.50 -10.48 5.64
CA ILE A 182 -25.12 -10.37 4.23
C ILE A 182 -24.52 -8.99 3.96
N GLU A 183 -25.17 -7.92 4.43
CA GLU A 183 -24.71 -6.55 4.28
C GLU A 183 -23.34 -6.33 4.93
N LEU A 184 -23.12 -6.84 6.15
CA LEU A 184 -21.82 -6.81 6.83
C LEU A 184 -20.72 -7.42 5.95
N PHE A 185 -20.82 -8.70 5.63
CA PHE A 185 -19.74 -9.40 4.92
C PHE A 185 -19.58 -8.90 3.47
N SER A 186 -20.67 -8.51 2.81
CA SER A 186 -20.60 -7.91 1.47
C SER A 186 -19.88 -6.56 1.50
N GLY A 187 -20.14 -5.74 2.52
CA GLY A 187 -19.45 -4.48 2.74
C GLY A 187 -17.95 -4.69 2.97
N LEU A 188 -17.58 -5.58 3.91
CA LEU A 188 -16.17 -5.88 4.22
C LEU A 188 -15.41 -6.41 3.00
N ASN A 189 -16.05 -7.29 2.22
CA ASN A 189 -15.47 -7.82 1.00
C ASN A 189 -15.32 -6.76 -0.09
N ALA A 190 -16.33 -5.90 -0.28
CA ALA A 190 -16.26 -4.80 -1.24
C ALA A 190 -15.13 -3.81 -0.90
N SER A 191 -14.92 -3.50 0.38
CA SER A 191 -13.79 -2.67 0.83
C SER A 191 -12.45 -3.34 0.57
N SER A 192 -12.35 -4.65 0.78
CA SER A 192 -11.13 -5.44 0.49
C SER A 192 -10.80 -5.45 -1.00
N ILE A 193 -11.79 -5.71 -1.87
CA ILE A 193 -11.62 -5.69 -3.33
C ILE A 193 -11.15 -4.30 -3.83
N LYS A 194 -11.74 -3.21 -3.29
CA LYS A 194 -11.32 -1.85 -3.62
C LYS A 194 -9.87 -1.58 -3.25
N LEU A 195 -9.41 -2.11 -2.10
CA LEU A 195 -8.02 -2.00 -1.68
C LEU A 195 -7.12 -2.76 -2.64
N ASP A 196 -7.42 -4.03 -2.92
CA ASP A 196 -6.59 -4.90 -3.75
C ASP A 196 -6.32 -4.28 -5.14
N LEU A 197 -7.38 -3.78 -5.79
CA LEU A 197 -7.26 -3.11 -7.10
C LEU A 197 -6.36 -1.88 -7.05
N LYS A 198 -6.47 -1.07 -5.98
CA LYS A 198 -5.66 0.14 -5.81
C LYS A 198 -4.21 -0.22 -5.46
N VAL A 199 -3.99 -1.22 -4.62
CA VAL A 199 -2.67 -1.72 -4.24
C VAL A 199 -1.95 -2.31 -5.44
N GLU A 200 -2.62 -3.11 -6.27
CA GLU A 200 -2.05 -3.65 -7.51
C GLU A 200 -1.57 -2.54 -8.45
N SER A 201 -2.39 -1.49 -8.63
CA SER A 201 -1.99 -0.31 -9.41
C SER A 201 -0.77 0.41 -8.82
N LEU A 202 -0.70 0.56 -7.48
CA LEU A 202 0.44 1.17 -6.80
C LEU A 202 1.69 0.30 -6.90
N MET A 203 1.57 -1.03 -6.81
CA MET A 203 2.70 -1.96 -7.01
C MET A 203 3.27 -1.84 -8.42
N GLU A 204 2.42 -1.70 -9.44
CA GLU A 204 2.90 -1.53 -10.81
C GLU A 204 3.63 -0.19 -10.99
N LYS A 205 3.07 0.90 -10.43
CA LYS A 205 3.77 2.19 -10.39
C LYS A 205 5.12 2.09 -9.67
N ALA A 206 5.17 1.41 -8.53
CA ALA A 206 6.40 1.21 -7.75
C ALA A 206 7.47 0.45 -8.56
N LYS A 207 7.09 -0.58 -9.32
CA LYS A 207 8.02 -1.33 -10.20
C LYS A 207 8.58 -0.44 -11.31
N ILE A 208 7.72 0.31 -12.00
CA ILE A 208 8.13 1.22 -13.08
C ILE A 208 9.10 2.27 -12.53
N LEU A 209 8.75 2.88 -11.39
CA LEU A 209 9.56 3.90 -10.73
C LEU A 209 10.90 3.34 -10.27
N ASN A 210 10.92 2.15 -9.67
CA ASN A 210 12.16 1.48 -9.27
C ASN A 210 13.06 1.17 -10.47
N ALA A 211 12.49 0.70 -11.59
CA ALA A 211 13.26 0.46 -12.81
C ALA A 211 13.84 1.76 -13.41
N SER A 212 13.06 2.84 -13.43
CA SER A 212 13.50 4.18 -13.85
C SER A 212 14.66 4.67 -12.98
N PHE A 213 14.46 4.65 -11.66
CA PHE A 213 15.45 5.07 -10.68
C PHE A 213 16.77 4.28 -10.80
N ILE A 214 16.72 2.95 -10.87
CA ILE A 214 17.91 2.12 -11.06
C ILE A 214 18.67 2.53 -12.33
N GLY A 215 17.95 2.72 -13.44
CA GLY A 215 18.54 3.14 -14.71
C GLY A 215 19.19 4.52 -14.64
N ILE A 216 18.55 5.49 -13.98
CA ILE A 216 19.07 6.85 -13.79
C ILE A 216 20.31 6.84 -12.88
N ASN A 217 20.24 6.15 -11.74
CA ASN A 217 21.33 6.08 -10.77
C ASN A 217 22.58 5.38 -11.37
N GLN A 218 22.38 4.29 -12.12
CA GLN A 218 23.47 3.63 -12.85
C GLN A 218 24.11 4.54 -13.91
N LYS A 219 23.30 5.29 -14.67
CA LYS A 219 23.81 6.27 -15.65
C LYS A 219 24.60 7.38 -14.94
N LEU A 220 24.10 7.92 -13.84
CA LEU A 220 24.80 8.96 -13.08
C LEU A 220 26.17 8.46 -12.58
N ARG A 221 26.18 7.30 -11.91
CA ARG A 221 27.41 6.72 -11.36
C ARG A 221 28.41 6.36 -12.44
N SER A 222 27.96 5.80 -13.56
CA SER A 222 28.87 5.48 -14.68
C SER A 222 29.52 6.72 -15.30
N LYS A 223 28.78 7.84 -15.44
CA LYS A 223 29.35 9.11 -15.94
C LYS A 223 30.39 9.70 -15.00
N LEU A 224 30.25 9.47 -13.71
CA LEU A 224 31.21 9.93 -12.72
C LEU A 224 32.31 8.89 -12.41
N SER A 225 32.30 7.74 -13.11
CA SER A 225 33.18 6.60 -12.84
C SER A 225 33.12 6.12 -11.38
N LEU A 226 31.94 6.24 -10.75
CA LEU A 226 31.72 5.83 -9.37
C LEU A 226 31.33 4.35 -9.28
N PRO A 227 31.68 3.67 -8.18
CA PRO A 227 31.23 2.30 -7.96
C PRO A 227 29.71 2.25 -7.81
N LEU A 228 29.10 1.17 -8.35
CA LEU A 228 27.66 0.92 -8.24
C LEU A 228 27.25 0.45 -6.84
N SER A 229 28.19 -0.09 -6.05
CA SER A 229 27.98 -0.55 -4.68
C SER A 229 29.05 0.01 -3.74
N GLY A 230 28.68 0.24 -2.48
CA GLY A 230 29.58 0.78 -1.45
C GLY A 230 29.66 2.32 -1.41
N GLY A 231 30.56 2.83 -0.57
CA GLY A 231 30.83 4.26 -0.45
C GLY A 231 31.57 4.79 -1.68
N TYR A 232 31.22 6.01 -2.13
CA TYR A 232 31.76 6.65 -3.34
C TYR A 232 32.36 8.04 -3.06
N SER A 233 32.49 8.42 -1.79
CA SER A 233 32.85 9.77 -1.38
C SER A 233 34.26 10.17 -1.83
N SER A 234 35.23 9.26 -1.70
CA SER A 234 36.62 9.46 -2.15
C SER A 234 36.73 9.64 -3.66
N GLU A 235 36.03 8.79 -4.42
CA GLU A 235 36.04 8.75 -5.87
C GLU A 235 35.34 10.00 -6.44
N LEU A 236 34.25 10.44 -5.80
CA LEU A 236 33.57 11.68 -6.17
C LEU A 236 34.45 12.90 -5.90
N GLN A 237 35.12 12.96 -4.74
CA GLN A 237 36.07 14.04 -4.43
C GLN A 237 37.23 14.08 -5.43
N GLN A 238 37.72 12.91 -5.84
CA GLN A 238 38.77 12.82 -6.85
C GLN A 238 38.27 13.29 -8.23
N ARG A 239 37.07 12.84 -8.66
CA ARG A 239 36.48 13.21 -9.96
C ARG A 239 36.22 14.71 -10.09
N LEU A 240 35.84 15.35 -8.98
CA LEU A 240 35.53 16.79 -8.90
C LEU A 240 36.70 17.62 -8.34
N SER A 241 37.92 17.08 -8.32
CA SER A 241 39.10 17.78 -7.84
C SER A 241 39.57 18.85 -8.83
N LEU A 242 39.99 20.00 -8.30
CA LEU A 242 40.47 21.12 -9.09
C LEU A 242 42.01 21.15 -9.09
N THR A 243 42.57 21.42 -10.26
CA THR A 243 44.00 21.74 -10.41
C THR A 243 44.19 23.25 -10.55
N ASN A 244 45.34 23.76 -10.14
CA ASN A 244 45.69 25.15 -10.39
C ASN A 244 46.29 25.35 -11.79
N ASP A 245 46.16 26.55 -12.34
CA ASP A 245 46.89 27.02 -13.50
C ASP A 245 48.29 27.54 -13.16
N GLU A 246 49.01 27.95 -14.18
CA GLU A 246 50.37 28.49 -14.07
C GLU A 246 50.45 29.79 -13.25
N TYR A 247 49.30 30.43 -12.97
CA TYR A 247 49.17 31.64 -12.17
C TYR A 247 48.57 31.37 -10.77
N GLY A 248 48.30 30.11 -10.43
CA GLY A 248 47.74 29.70 -9.14
C GLY A 248 46.20 29.77 -9.03
N PHE A 249 45.49 30.11 -10.11
CA PHE A 249 44.02 30.07 -10.14
C PHE A 249 43.49 28.66 -10.35
N LYS A 250 42.35 28.32 -9.76
CA LYS A 250 41.70 27.02 -9.94
C LYS A 250 41.14 26.90 -11.36
N LYS A 251 41.43 25.79 -12.06
CA LYS A 251 40.93 25.52 -13.42
C LYS A 251 39.51 24.97 -13.43
N TYR A 252 38.53 25.79 -13.04
CA TYR A 252 37.11 25.42 -13.08
C TYR A 252 36.63 25.04 -14.49
N SER A 253 37.09 25.78 -15.50
CA SER A 253 36.74 25.60 -16.91
C SER A 253 37.00 24.19 -17.45
N ASN A 254 38.00 23.47 -16.92
CA ASN A 254 38.27 22.08 -17.28
C ASN A 254 37.11 21.16 -16.90
N LEU A 255 36.52 21.33 -15.72
CA LEU A 255 35.36 20.54 -15.26
C LEU A 255 34.06 21.05 -15.87
N LEU A 256 33.92 22.36 -16.09
CA LEU A 256 32.77 22.94 -16.78
C LEU A 256 32.68 22.54 -18.26
N SER A 257 33.80 22.12 -18.85
CA SER A 257 33.86 21.62 -20.23
C SER A 257 33.96 20.09 -20.31
N ASP A 258 34.04 19.41 -19.16
CA ASP A 258 34.08 17.95 -19.11
C ASP A 258 32.68 17.42 -19.45
N ARG A 259 32.58 16.80 -20.62
CA ARG A 259 31.33 16.24 -21.14
C ARG A 259 30.66 15.29 -20.16
N GLU A 260 31.42 14.46 -19.46
CA GLU A 260 30.83 13.49 -18.53
C GLU A 260 30.29 14.17 -17.27
N VAL A 261 30.95 15.23 -16.79
CA VAL A 261 30.47 16.05 -15.66
C VAL A 261 29.19 16.80 -16.03
N ILE A 262 29.12 17.37 -17.24
CA ILE A 262 27.92 18.03 -17.75
C ILE A 262 26.77 17.02 -17.90
N GLU A 263 27.05 15.84 -18.47
CA GLU A 263 26.03 14.78 -18.60
C GLU A 263 25.57 14.30 -17.21
N ALA A 264 26.46 14.14 -16.24
CA ALA A 264 26.13 13.80 -14.86
C ALA A 264 25.26 14.86 -14.18
N TYR A 265 25.57 16.14 -14.39
CA TYR A 265 24.74 17.25 -13.92
C TYR A 265 23.32 17.19 -14.51
N ASN A 266 23.20 17.00 -15.82
CA ASN A 266 21.89 16.88 -16.48
C ASN A 266 21.09 15.68 -15.96
N ILE A 267 21.73 14.53 -15.76
CA ILE A 267 21.10 13.35 -15.14
C ILE A 267 20.63 13.66 -13.70
N SER A 268 21.46 14.38 -12.95
CA SER A 268 21.17 14.74 -11.55
C SER A 268 19.91 15.58 -11.40
N LEU A 269 19.57 16.42 -12.39
CA LEU A 269 18.33 17.21 -12.40
C LEU A 269 17.07 16.32 -12.49
N PHE A 270 17.15 15.14 -13.11
CA PHE A 270 16.01 14.22 -13.19
C PHE A 270 15.75 13.46 -11.88
N LEU A 271 16.76 13.26 -11.04
CA LEU A 271 16.58 12.53 -9.77
C LEU A 271 15.64 13.25 -8.80
N GLU A 272 15.55 14.59 -8.87
CA GLU A 272 14.56 15.33 -8.08
C GLU A 272 13.12 15.01 -8.50
N SER A 273 12.86 14.83 -9.80
CA SER A 273 11.55 14.40 -10.28
C SER A 273 11.21 12.97 -9.83
N GLU A 274 12.19 12.06 -9.81
CA GLU A 274 12.02 10.71 -9.29
C GLU A 274 11.72 10.73 -7.78
N LYS A 275 12.43 11.57 -7.01
CA LYS A 275 12.15 11.77 -5.58
C LYS A 275 10.71 12.21 -5.33
N ASN A 276 10.22 13.17 -6.11
CA ASN A 276 8.85 13.66 -6.02
C ASN A 276 7.84 12.56 -6.37
N ALA A 277 8.10 11.77 -7.42
CA ALA A 277 7.24 10.65 -7.78
C ALA A 277 7.19 9.56 -6.68
N VAL A 278 8.31 9.30 -5.99
CA VAL A 278 8.35 8.37 -4.85
C VAL A 278 7.55 8.92 -3.67
N ASN A 279 7.68 10.21 -3.36
CA ASN A 279 6.88 10.84 -2.31
C ASN A 279 5.38 10.76 -2.64
N GLU A 280 5.00 11.05 -3.89
CA GLU A 280 3.61 10.93 -4.34
C GLU A 280 3.09 9.49 -4.24
N LEU A 281 3.93 8.48 -4.55
CA LEU A 281 3.58 7.08 -4.37
C LEU A 281 3.29 6.74 -2.91
N VAL A 282 4.12 7.23 -1.98
CA VAL A 282 3.94 7.04 -0.53
C VAL A 282 2.66 7.71 -0.04
N ASP A 283 2.41 8.95 -0.47
CA ASP A 283 1.20 9.70 -0.13
C ASP A 283 -0.06 8.99 -0.67
N ASN A 284 0.00 8.51 -1.91
CA ASN A 284 -1.10 7.80 -2.54
C ASN A 284 -1.39 6.49 -1.82
N TYR A 285 -0.36 5.70 -1.49
CA TYR A 285 -0.54 4.49 -0.68
C TYR A 285 -1.17 4.81 0.69
N SER A 286 -0.70 5.86 1.36
CA SER A 286 -1.24 6.32 2.65
C SER A 286 -2.72 6.68 2.56
N LYS A 287 -3.13 7.41 1.52
CA LYS A 287 -4.55 7.76 1.27
C LYS A 287 -5.41 6.53 0.97
N VAL A 288 -4.90 5.60 0.18
CA VAL A 288 -5.60 4.35 -0.16
C VAL A 288 -5.84 3.52 1.09
N LEU A 289 -4.80 3.34 1.90
CA LEU A 289 -4.89 2.58 3.13
C LEU A 289 -5.83 3.23 4.14
N LYS A 290 -5.72 4.56 4.33
CA LYS A 290 -6.63 5.31 5.21
C LYS A 290 -8.09 5.14 4.79
N GLY A 291 -8.40 5.34 3.51
CA GLY A 291 -9.78 5.17 3.03
C GLY A 291 -10.30 3.73 3.20
N PHE A 292 -9.44 2.72 3.03
CA PHE A 292 -9.80 1.34 3.32
C PHE A 292 -10.12 1.10 4.79
N LEU A 293 -9.30 1.64 5.71
CA LEU A 293 -9.51 1.50 7.15
C LEU A 293 -10.75 2.25 7.63
N GLU A 294 -11.00 3.46 7.11
CA GLU A 294 -12.22 4.23 7.36
C GLU A 294 -13.47 3.48 6.87
N ASP A 295 -13.44 2.93 5.65
CA ASP A 295 -14.54 2.11 5.11
C ASP A 295 -14.79 0.88 6.01
N TYR A 296 -13.73 0.16 6.39
CA TYR A 296 -13.82 -1.03 7.26
C TYR A 296 -14.42 -0.70 8.63
N LYS A 297 -13.91 0.36 9.25
CA LYS A 297 -14.38 0.86 10.55
C LYS A 297 -15.84 1.26 10.47
N GLY A 298 -16.25 2.02 9.45
CA GLY A 298 -17.64 2.44 9.28
C GLY A 298 -18.61 1.26 9.15
N ILE A 299 -18.21 0.19 8.46
CA ILE A 299 -19.01 -1.05 8.36
C ILE A 299 -19.14 -1.72 9.73
N LEU A 300 -18.05 -1.82 10.49
CA LEU A 300 -18.05 -2.39 11.84
C LEU A 300 -18.89 -1.56 12.82
N GLU A 301 -18.82 -0.23 12.75
CA GLU A 301 -19.61 0.67 13.60
C GLU A 301 -21.11 0.56 13.30
N ASN A 302 -21.50 0.47 12.03
CA ASN A 302 -22.90 0.33 11.63
C ASN A 302 -23.50 -1.04 12.01
N THR A 303 -22.66 -2.03 12.28
CA THR A 303 -23.11 -3.40 12.62
C THR A 303 -23.30 -3.62 14.12
N LYS A 304 -22.76 -2.73 14.95
CA LYS A 304 -22.98 -2.74 16.40
C LYS A 304 -24.45 -2.61 16.76
N GLY A 305 -24.92 -3.48 17.65
CA GLY A 305 -26.32 -3.52 18.09
C GLY A 305 -27.36 -3.77 16.99
N SER A 306 -26.97 -3.93 15.72
CA SER A 306 -27.89 -4.19 14.62
C SER A 306 -28.01 -5.69 14.33
N ILE A 307 -27.00 -6.49 14.69
CA ILE A 307 -26.97 -7.95 14.62
C ILE A 307 -26.88 -8.52 16.04
N GLU A 308 -27.82 -9.38 16.42
CA GLU A 308 -27.94 -9.91 17.80
C GLU A 308 -26.77 -10.82 18.19
N GLU A 309 -26.22 -11.59 17.24
CA GLU A 309 -25.14 -12.55 17.52
C GLU A 309 -23.74 -11.90 17.55
N ILE A 310 -23.63 -10.61 17.24
CA ILE A 310 -22.35 -9.88 17.30
C ILE A 310 -21.97 -9.59 18.75
N ASP A 311 -20.70 -9.82 19.06
CA ASP A 311 -20.09 -9.36 20.30
C ASP A 311 -19.52 -7.95 20.08
N ASP A 312 -20.24 -6.94 20.59
CA ASP A 312 -19.85 -5.53 20.46
C ASP A 312 -18.47 -5.23 21.08
N GLU A 313 -18.04 -5.97 22.13
CA GLU A 313 -16.72 -5.81 22.75
C GLU A 313 -15.61 -6.30 21.80
N LEU A 314 -15.85 -7.39 21.07
CA LEU A 314 -14.91 -7.84 20.03
C LEU A 314 -14.84 -6.85 18.87
N VAL A 315 -15.97 -6.27 18.46
CA VAL A 315 -15.99 -5.21 17.43
C VAL A 315 -15.20 -3.99 17.91
N ASP A 316 -15.41 -3.54 19.14
CA ASP A 316 -14.66 -2.44 19.76
C ASP A 316 -13.15 -2.70 19.77
N ASN A 317 -12.74 -3.92 20.14
CA ASN A 317 -11.34 -4.31 20.12
C ASN A 317 -10.71 -4.26 18.72
N VAL A 318 -11.46 -4.62 17.69
CA VAL A 318 -11.00 -4.49 16.30
C VAL A 318 -10.88 -3.03 15.89
N ILE A 319 -11.89 -2.22 16.19
CA ILE A 319 -11.87 -0.78 15.87
C ILE A 319 -10.68 -0.11 16.56
N ALA A 320 -10.43 -0.41 17.83
CA ALA A 320 -9.27 0.09 18.56
C ALA A 320 -7.94 -0.34 17.91
N LYS A 321 -7.84 -1.57 17.39
CA LYS A 321 -6.66 -2.01 16.63
C LYS A 321 -6.48 -1.24 15.33
N ILE A 322 -7.57 -0.94 14.61
CA ILE A 322 -7.53 -0.10 13.41
C ILE A 322 -7.03 1.30 13.79
N GLU A 323 -7.62 1.93 14.80
CA GLU A 323 -7.25 3.28 15.25
C GLU A 323 -5.79 3.36 15.73
N ASN A 324 -5.33 2.36 16.49
CA ASN A 324 -3.94 2.28 16.92
C ASN A 324 -2.99 2.16 15.71
N TYR A 325 -3.34 1.31 14.74
CA TYR A 325 -2.55 1.19 13.52
C TYR A 325 -2.53 2.48 12.69
N GLU A 326 -3.66 3.18 12.57
CA GLU A 326 -3.72 4.49 11.93
C GLU A 326 -2.82 5.50 12.65
N ASN A 327 -2.90 5.55 13.99
CA ASN A 327 -2.05 6.43 14.79
C ASN A 327 -0.56 6.13 14.59
N ASP A 328 -0.16 4.85 14.59
CA ASP A 328 1.23 4.46 14.42
C ASP A 328 1.75 4.73 13.00
N MET A 329 0.94 4.42 11.97
CA MET A 329 1.32 4.65 10.57
C MET A 329 1.37 6.13 10.20
N PHE A 330 0.43 6.94 10.70
CA PHE A 330 0.28 8.34 10.28
C PHE A 330 0.96 9.34 11.22
N LYS A 331 1.22 9.03 12.50
CA LYS A 331 2.09 9.87 13.36
C LYS A 331 3.54 9.85 12.91
N VAL A 332 4.08 8.67 12.56
CA VAL A 332 5.46 8.54 12.07
C VAL A 332 5.68 9.33 10.77
N HIS A 333 4.63 9.53 9.98
CA HIS A 333 4.71 10.35 8.77
C HIS A 333 4.70 11.85 9.08
N ASN A 334 3.80 12.32 9.95
CA ASN A 334 3.72 13.73 10.33
C ASN A 334 4.95 14.21 11.12
N ASP A 335 5.47 13.40 12.06
CA ASP A 335 6.63 13.78 12.86
C ASP A 335 7.91 13.82 12.02
N LYS A 336 8.06 12.93 11.03
CA LYS A 336 9.18 12.95 10.07
C LYS A 336 9.09 14.12 9.09
N VAL A 337 7.90 14.50 8.64
CA VAL A 337 7.68 15.68 7.78
C VAL A 337 7.99 16.96 8.56
N LEU A 338 7.50 17.08 9.80
CA LEU A 338 7.81 18.21 10.70
C LEU A 338 9.31 18.32 11.02
N LEU A 339 9.99 17.21 11.31
CA LEU A 339 11.44 17.20 11.52
C LEU A 339 12.21 17.61 10.26
N ARG A 340 11.75 17.18 9.08
CA ARG A 340 12.34 17.58 7.79
C ARG A 340 12.16 19.04 7.48
N ASP A 341 10.96 19.58 7.71
CA ASP A 341 10.67 20.98 7.48
C ASP A 341 11.47 21.85 8.46
N LEU A 342 11.66 21.39 9.71
CA LEU A 342 12.54 22.05 10.68
C LEU A 342 14.01 21.99 10.29
N GLU A 343 14.53 20.86 9.81
CA GLU A 343 15.92 20.74 9.33
C GLU A 343 16.16 21.56 8.06
N THR A 344 15.21 21.56 7.12
CA THR A 344 15.29 22.36 5.89
C THR A 344 15.23 23.85 6.21
N THR A 345 14.35 24.26 7.13
CA THR A 345 14.27 25.65 7.62
C THR A 345 15.56 26.05 8.35
N LYS A 346 16.17 25.13 9.12
CA LYS A 346 17.45 25.37 9.81
C LYS A 346 18.60 25.54 8.82
N ILE A 347 18.69 24.70 7.79
CA ILE A 347 19.72 24.81 6.74
C ILE A 347 19.57 26.11 5.93
N ILE A 348 18.33 26.52 5.62
CA ILE A 348 18.05 27.80 4.95
C ILE A 348 18.42 28.98 5.86
N ALA A 349 18.08 28.91 7.15
CA ALA A 349 18.44 29.95 8.13
C ALA A 349 19.97 30.05 8.29
N GLU A 350 20.68 28.92 8.36
CA GLU A 350 22.14 28.89 8.43
C GLU A 350 22.78 29.47 7.16
N LYS A 351 22.29 29.12 5.96
CA LYS A 351 22.76 29.72 4.70
C LYS A 351 22.54 31.23 4.63
N ASN A 352 21.44 31.73 5.18
CA ASN A 352 21.11 33.17 5.18
C ASN A 352 21.88 33.98 6.24
N MET A 353 22.51 33.33 7.24
CA MET A 353 23.38 33.99 8.21
C MET A 353 24.83 34.16 7.72
N PHE A 354 25.21 33.53 6.61
CA PHE A 354 26.55 33.62 6.01
C PHE A 354 26.59 34.49 4.73
N HIS A 355 25.52 35.23 4.45
CA HIS A 355 25.49 36.39 3.54
C HIS A 355 25.39 37.67 4.36
#